data_AF-A0A5K0WZB8-F1
#
_entry.id   AF-A0A5K0WZB8-F1
#
_cell.length_a   1.000
_cell.length_b   1.000
_cell.length_c   1.000
_cell.angle_alpha   90.00
_cell.angle_beta   90.00
_cell.angle_gamma   90.00
#
_symmetry.space_group_name_H-M   'P 1'
#
loop_
_entity.id
_entity.type
_entity.pdbx_description
1 polymer ?
#
loop_
_entity_poly.entity_id
_entity_poly.type
_entity_poly.pdbx_seq_one_letter_code
_entity_poly.pdbx_strand_id
1 'polypeptide(L)' 'SDRLHKVLEYVNEVHGLCASLGLDFGKMVSQVHPSLHETGNTQCKNISNDTLVGLSQSIEKLKMEKKARIQK' A
#
# COMPACT_ATOMS: atom_id res chain seq x y z
N SER A 1 8.14 0.21 -17.62
CA SER A 1 6.92 -0.07 -16.84
C SER A 1 6.61 1.05 -15.87
N ASP A 2 5.96 2.11 -16.35
CA ASP A 2 5.58 3.27 -15.54
C ASP A 2 4.65 2.89 -14.37
N ARG A 3 3.70 1.97 -14.64
CA ARG A 3 2.74 1.45 -13.66
C ARG A 3 3.41 0.72 -12.49
N LEU A 4 4.47 -0.04 -12.75
CA LEU A 4 5.19 -0.78 -11.71
C LEU A 4 5.93 0.18 -10.78
N HIS A 5 6.52 1.25 -11.35
CA HIS A 5 7.16 2.31 -10.58
C HIS A 5 6.14 2.96 -9.63
N LYS A 6 4.96 3.29 -10.12
CA LYS A 6 3.89 3.89 -9.32
C LYS A 6 3.39 2.97 -8.19
N VAL A 7 3.27 1.67 -8.45
CA VAL A 7 2.96 0.68 -7.40
C VAL A 7 4.04 0.68 -6.33
N LEU A 8 5.32 0.67 -6.71
CA LEU A 8 6.45 0.68 -5.77
C LEU A 8 6.42 1.94 -4.89
N GLU A 9 6.15 3.11 -5.48
CA GLU A 9 6.02 4.35 -4.72
C GLU A 9 4.88 4.28 -3.71
N TYR A 10 3.70 3.79 -4.11
CA TYR A 10 2.58 3.65 -3.20
C TYR A 10 2.83 2.60 -2.11
N VAL A 11 3.45 1.48 -2.45
CA VAL A 11 3.85 0.46 -1.47
C VAL A 11 4.82 1.05 -0.43
N ASN A 12 5.80 1.82 -0.87
CA ASN A 12 6.75 2.48 0.02
C ASN A 12 6.05 3.50 0.94
N GLU A 13 5.10 4.27 0.40
CA GLU A 13 4.31 5.22 1.19
C GLU A 13 3.43 4.50 2.23
N VAL A 14 2.73 3.43 1.84
CA VAL A 14 1.95 2.59 2.77
C VAL A 14 2.85 2.01 3.87
N HIS A 15 4.05 1.54 3.53
CA HIS A 15 5.01 1.00 4.49
C HIS A 15 5.45 2.07 5.51
N GLY A 16 5.84 3.25 5.05
CA GLY A 16 6.23 4.35 5.92
C GLY A 16 5.09 4.81 6.83
N LEU A 17 3.87 4.89 6.29
CA LEU A 17 2.68 5.25 7.07
C LEU A 17 2.33 4.18 8.12
N CYS A 18 2.32 2.89 7.72
CA CYS A 18 2.09 1.76 8.63
C CYS A 18 3.12 1.74 9.75
N ALA A 19 4.41 1.91 9.44
CA ALA A 19 5.48 1.99 10.44
C ALA A 19 5.25 3.17 11.41
N SER A 20 4.81 4.33 10.91
CA SER A 20 4.53 5.49 11.76
C SER A 20 3.28 5.35 12.64
N LEU A 21 2.36 4.46 12.27
CA LEU A 21 1.12 4.17 13.00
C LEU A 21 1.23 2.89 13.85
N GLY A 22 2.27 2.09 13.67
CA GLY A 22 2.40 0.77 14.28
C GLY A 22 1.45 -0.29 13.69
N LEU A 23 1.10 -0.16 12.40
CA LEU A 23 0.19 -1.08 11.70
C LEU A 23 0.96 -2.15 10.92
N ASP A 24 0.31 -3.30 10.72
CA ASP A 24 0.88 -4.40 9.94
C ASP A 24 0.78 -4.13 8.43
N PHE A 25 1.92 -3.79 7.83
CA PHE A 25 2.03 -3.52 6.40
C PHE A 25 1.60 -4.72 5.55
N GLY A 26 2.01 -5.94 5.93
CA GLY A 26 1.70 -7.16 5.19
C GLY A 26 0.19 -7.39 5.07
N LYS A 27 -0.53 -7.18 6.17
CA LYS A 27 -2.00 -7.22 6.20
C LYS A 27 -2.63 -6.10 5.37
N MET A 28 -2.06 -4.90 5.36
CA MET A 28 -2.57 -3.79 4.55
C MET A 28 -2.44 -4.06 3.04
N VAL A 29 -1.27 -4.51 2.57
CA VAL A 29 -1.09 -4.80 1.14
C VAL A 29 -1.79 -6.08 0.70
N SER A 30 -1.91 -7.08 1.58
CA SER A 30 -2.68 -8.30 1.32
C SER A 30 -4.17 -8.01 1.13
N GLN A 31 -4.73 -7.04 1.87
CA GLN A 31 -6.11 -6.57 1.69
C GLN A 31 -6.33 -5.84 0.35
N VAL A 32 -5.29 -5.20 -0.19
CA VAL A 32 -5.37 -4.56 -1.50
C VAL A 32 -5.31 -5.60 -2.61
N HIS A 33 -4.26 -6.42 -2.60
CA HIS A 33 -4.13 -7.51 -3.56
C HIS A 33 -3.14 -8.56 -3.06
N PRO A 34 -3.48 -9.86 -3.10
CA PRO A 34 -2.60 -10.94 -2.64
C PRO A 34 -1.26 -10.95 -3.39
N SER A 35 -1.23 -10.54 -4.67
CA SER A 35 0.03 -10.47 -5.43
C SER A 35 1.01 -9.42 -4.90
N LEU A 36 0.57 -8.42 -4.14
CA LEU A 36 1.48 -7.45 -3.53
C LEU A 36 2.22 -8.06 -2.34
N HIS A 37 1.56 -8.96 -1.60
CA HIS A 37 2.17 -9.74 -0.54
C HIS A 37 3.22 -10.71 -1.10
N GLU A 38 2.95 -11.32 -2.25
CA GLU A 38 3.84 -12.29 -2.92
C GLU A 38 4.89 -11.67 -3.85
N THR A 39 5.14 -10.35 -3.78
CA THR A 39 6.04 -9.62 -4.71
C THR A 39 7.51 -10.09 -4.69
N GLY A 40 7.87 -11.06 -3.84
CA GLY A 40 9.16 -11.74 -3.89
C GLY A 40 9.39 -12.61 -5.14
N ASN A 41 8.36 -12.97 -5.91
CA ASN A 41 8.56 -13.90 -7.03
C ASN A 41 7.71 -13.57 -8.27
N THR A 42 8.27 -12.81 -9.20
CA THR A 42 8.18 -13.02 -10.68
C THR A 42 6.78 -13.13 -11.34
N GLN A 43 5.68 -12.79 -10.67
CA GLN A 43 4.32 -12.97 -11.23
C GLN A 43 3.49 -11.68 -11.36
N CYS A 44 4.04 -10.52 -11.01
CA CYS A 44 3.41 -9.22 -11.27
C CYS A 44 3.46 -8.83 -12.77
N LYS A 45 2.99 -9.71 -13.65
CA LYS A 45 2.82 -9.44 -15.08
C LYS A 45 1.56 -8.61 -15.36
N ASN A 46 0.56 -8.69 -14.48
CA ASN A 46 -0.71 -7.94 -14.59
C ASN A 46 -1.07 -7.24 -13.27
N ILE A 47 -0.37 -6.17 -12.92
CA ILE A 47 -0.92 -5.20 -11.94
C ILE A 47 -2.10 -4.50 -12.63
N SER A 48 -3.31 -4.71 -12.14
CA SER A 48 -4.51 -4.02 -12.60
C SER A 48 -4.60 -2.61 -12.01
N ASN A 49 -5.40 -1.75 -12.62
CA ASN A 49 -5.65 -0.41 -12.06
C ASN A 49 -6.30 -0.50 -10.68
N ASP A 50 -7.08 -1.55 -10.42
CA ASP A 50 -7.64 -1.87 -9.10
C ASP A 50 -6.56 -1.95 -8.00
N THR A 51 -5.38 -2.48 -8.30
CA THR A 51 -4.27 -2.54 -7.34
C THR A 51 -3.76 -1.14 -7.00
N LEU A 52 -3.63 -0.26 -8.00
CA LEU A 52 -3.25 1.15 -7.78
C LEU A 52 -4.33 1.89 -6.97
N VAL A 53 -5.60 1.66 -7.29
CA VAL A 53 -6.73 2.24 -6.56
C VAL A 53 -6.73 1.77 -5.11
N GLY A 54 -6.62 0.47 -4.84
CA GLY A 54 -6.60 -0.05 -3.47
C GLY A 54 -5.39 0.43 -2.66
N LEU A 55 -4.23 0.58 -3.29
CA LEU A 55 -3.05 1.19 -2.65
C LEU A 55 -3.30 2.66 -2.30
N SER A 56 -3.84 3.46 -3.23
CA SER A 56 -4.19 4.85 -2.96
C SER A 56 -5.22 5.00 -1.84
N GLN A 57 -6.25 4.16 -1.81
CA GLN A 57 -7.25 4.14 -0.74
C GLN A 57 -6.62 3.78 0.62
N SER A 58 -5.67 2.85 0.64
CA SER A 58 -4.94 2.47 1.84
C SER A 58 -4.10 3.63 2.37
N ILE A 59 -3.39 4.33 1.47
CA ILE A 59 -2.63 5.53 1.79
C ILE A 59 -3.54 6.60 2.41
N GLU A 60 -4.67 6.90 1.79
CA GLU A 60 -5.59 7.93 2.28
C GLU A 60 -6.14 7.57 3.67
N LYS A 61 -6.53 6.31 3.88
CA LYS A 61 -6.95 5.81 5.20
C LYS A 61 -5.87 6.00 6.26
N LEU A 62 -4.62 5.64 5.94
CA LEU A 62 -3.50 5.78 6.86
C LEU A 62 -3.19 7.26 7.15
N LYS A 63 -3.24 8.13 6.14
CA LYS A 63 -3.07 9.59 6.33
C LYS A 63 -4.16 10.16 7.24
N MET A 64 -5.41 9.75 7.05
CA MET A 64 -6.51 10.14 7.92
C MET A 64 -6.33 9.64 9.34
N GLU A 65 -5.96 8.37 9.53
CA GLU A 65 -5.72 7.79 10.85
C GLU A 65 -4.59 8.52 11.58
N LYS A 66 -3.47 8.78 10.88
CA LYS A 66 -2.34 9.56 11.40
C LYS A 66 -2.77 10.96 11.83
N LYS A 67 -3.56 11.64 11.00
CA LYS A 67 -4.10 12.96 11.34
C LYS A 67 -5.05 12.90 12.55
N ALA A 68 -5.86 11.86 12.66
CA ALA A 68 -6.75 11.65 13.80
C ALA A 68 -5.99 11.38 15.10
N ARG A 69 -4.84 10.69 15.03
CA ARG A 69 -3.95 10.45 16.19
C ARG A 69 -3.19 11.70 16.64
N ILE A 70 -2.77 12.56 15.70
CA ILE A 70 -2.04 13.80 16.00
C ILE A 70 -2.98 14.88 16.58
N GLN A 71 -4.25 14.91 16.16
CA GLN A 71 -5.24 15.88 16.64
C GLN A 71 -5.91 15.46 17.98
N LYS A 72 -5.48 14.37 18.61
CA LYS A 72 -6.07 13.83 19.84
C LYS A 72 -5.04 13.90 20.97
#